data_AF-A0A9J6F708-F1
#
_entry.id   AF-A0A9J6F708-F1
#
_cell.length_a   1.000
_cell.length_b   1.000
_cell.length_c   1.000
_cell.angle_alpha   90.00
_cell.angle_beta   90.00
_cell.angle_gamma   90.00
#
_symmetry.space_group_name_H-M   'P 1'
#
loop_
_entity.id
_entity.type
_entity.pdbx_description
1 polymer ?
#
loop_
_entity_poly.entity_id
_entity_poly.type
_entity_poly.pdbx_seq_one_letter_code
_entity_poly.pdbx_strand_id
1 'polypeptide(L)'
;MMSPTMYYQTKVMSDLFLDSTFKDNTSNLRGSSSVDNFWSFVEDVMLGALYWENWYNNQSTLADDRNILYENRLLGSPRIRQLRVRNDSCNVHSDFKKAITQCFDSYSPHFEEKGPFGLMNGSAWTYHTEKELRGANHWGLLSSYSGAGYYADLGITKEAATQAMTELKENLWIGRATRAVFLDFTVYNANVNLFCVIKLVFEFPATGGMIPSWSFRTVKLLRYVSVTDYLIMGCEFIFTLFILYYIVEEVLEISTVCIGFSIYRTVMVNKLLAGLLEKPDEFADFGRLGFYQTQFNNAVALAVFFAWIKFFKYISFNKTMTQLSSTLSRVWGRML
;
A
#
# COMPACT_ATOMS: atom_id res chain seq x y z
N MET A 1 7.62 -1.93 18.24
CA MET A 1 7.13 -1.89 16.84
C MET A 1 7.10 -0.47 16.27
N MET A 2 6.57 0.54 16.98
CA MET A 2 6.65 1.94 16.54
C MET A 2 7.56 2.80 17.43
N SER A 3 8.60 3.42 16.84
CA SER A 3 9.53 4.34 17.49
C SER A 3 9.25 5.78 17.07
N PRO A 4 9.35 6.78 17.97
CA PRO A 4 9.28 8.20 17.59
C PRO A 4 10.29 8.58 16.49
N THR A 5 11.44 7.89 16.43
CA THR A 5 12.46 8.11 15.39
C THR A 5 11.95 7.84 13.98
N MET A 6 10.94 6.97 13.80
CA MET A 6 10.34 6.73 12.48
C MET A 6 9.62 7.97 11.93
N TYR A 7 9.01 8.77 12.80
CA TYR A 7 8.38 10.02 12.38
C TYR A 7 9.44 11.00 11.85
N TYR A 8 10.52 11.20 12.61
CA TYR A 8 11.59 12.11 12.20
C TYR A 8 12.30 11.65 10.93
N GLN A 9 12.55 10.34 10.78
CA GLN A 9 13.10 9.76 9.56
C GLN A 9 12.23 10.08 8.33
N THR A 10 10.92 9.90 8.47
CA THR A 10 9.96 10.19 7.41
C THR A 10 9.90 11.69 7.11
N LYS A 11 9.88 12.52 8.16
CA LYS A 11 9.82 13.98 8.03
C LYS A 11 11.05 14.53 7.30
N VAL A 12 12.25 14.16 7.74
CA VAL A 12 13.50 14.67 7.15
C VAL A 12 13.61 14.27 5.67
N MET A 13 13.21 13.05 5.31
CA MET A 13 13.15 12.62 3.91
C MET A 13 12.08 13.36 3.11
N SER A 14 10.91 13.60 3.69
CA SER A 14 9.84 14.40 3.07
C SER A 14 10.32 15.83 2.81
N ASP A 15 10.88 16.50 3.82
CA ASP A 15 11.30 17.89 3.72
C ASP A 15 12.42 18.04 2.67
N LEU A 16 13.35 17.08 2.58
CA LEU A 16 14.45 17.09 1.59
C LEU A 16 13.96 17.05 0.13
N PHE A 17 12.94 16.26 -0.19
CA PHE A 17 12.49 16.08 -1.58
C PHE A 17 11.28 16.95 -1.95
N LEU A 18 10.42 17.28 -0.98
CA LEU A 18 9.16 17.99 -1.26
C LEU A 18 9.28 19.50 -1.04
N ASP A 19 10.00 19.90 0.00
CA ASP A 19 10.01 21.27 0.51
C ASP A 19 11.29 22.05 0.13
N SER A 20 12.29 21.36 -0.43
CA SER A 20 13.42 21.99 -1.11
C SER A 20 12.95 22.87 -2.27
N THR A 21 13.46 24.10 -2.32
CA THR A 21 13.15 25.05 -3.39
C THR A 21 13.94 24.76 -4.65
N PHE A 22 13.32 25.00 -5.81
CA PHE A 22 14.03 25.04 -7.09
C PHE A 22 14.96 26.26 -7.16
N LYS A 23 15.82 26.35 -8.18
CA LYS A 23 16.75 27.49 -8.35
C LYS A 23 16.08 28.86 -8.33
N ASP A 24 14.81 28.93 -8.70
CA ASP A 24 14.01 30.16 -8.69
C ASP A 24 13.57 30.59 -7.27
N ASN A 25 13.97 29.87 -6.20
CA ASN A 25 13.73 30.12 -4.77
C ASN A 25 12.27 30.35 -4.33
N THR A 26 11.30 30.17 -5.23
CA THR A 26 9.89 30.53 -4.99
C THR A 26 8.94 29.33 -5.05
N SER A 27 9.32 28.27 -5.75
CA SER A 27 8.49 27.08 -5.96
C SER A 27 9.16 25.82 -5.44
N ASN A 28 8.32 24.88 -5.00
CA ASN A 28 8.70 23.58 -4.47
C ASN A 28 7.87 22.48 -5.18
N LEU A 29 8.13 21.21 -4.84
CA LEU A 29 7.44 20.10 -5.47
C LEU A 29 5.93 20.12 -5.16
N ARG A 30 5.54 20.48 -3.93
CA ARG A 30 4.12 20.48 -3.51
C ARG A 30 3.25 21.43 -4.34
N GLY A 31 3.79 22.58 -4.71
CA GLY A 31 3.10 23.59 -5.52
C GLY A 31 3.29 23.44 -7.03
N SER A 32 3.97 22.39 -7.48
CA SER A 32 4.28 22.21 -8.91
C SER A 32 3.06 21.71 -9.70
N SER A 33 2.81 22.34 -10.86
CA SER A 33 1.64 22.04 -11.71
C SER A 33 1.97 21.86 -13.20
N SER A 34 3.21 22.13 -13.62
CA SER A 34 3.65 22.03 -15.02
C SER A 34 4.64 20.87 -15.22
N VAL A 35 4.77 20.43 -16.47
CA VAL A 35 5.78 19.44 -16.87
C VAL A 35 7.19 20.04 -16.77
N ASP A 36 7.35 21.34 -16.98
CA ASP A 36 8.65 22.01 -16.85
C ASP A 36 9.15 21.94 -15.40
N ASN A 37 8.25 22.11 -14.42
CA ASN A 37 8.60 21.99 -13.01
C ASN A 37 9.06 20.56 -12.64
N PHE A 38 8.60 19.53 -13.35
CA PHE A 38 9.14 18.17 -13.17
C PHE A 38 10.63 18.11 -13.54
N TRP A 39 11.00 18.70 -14.68
CA TRP A 39 12.40 18.71 -15.11
C TRP A 39 13.27 19.60 -14.22
N SER A 40 12.75 20.74 -13.76
CA SER A 40 13.42 21.56 -12.73
C SER A 40 13.62 20.77 -11.43
N PHE A 41 12.62 20.00 -10.99
CA PHE A 41 12.76 19.11 -9.83
C PHE A 41 13.86 18.07 -10.03
N VAL A 42 13.94 17.45 -11.21
CA VAL A 42 14.98 16.46 -11.54
C VAL A 42 16.37 17.06 -11.41
N GLU A 43 16.59 18.23 -12.02
CA GLU A 43 17.90 18.87 -12.11
C GLU A 43 18.34 19.53 -10.80
N ASP A 44 17.43 20.26 -10.14
CA ASP A 44 17.76 21.09 -8.99
C ASP A 44 17.68 20.33 -7.66
N VAL A 45 16.78 19.36 -7.54
CA VAL A 45 16.50 18.68 -6.28
C VAL A 45 16.90 17.21 -6.34
N MET A 46 16.30 16.44 -7.25
CA MET A 46 16.38 14.98 -7.24
C MET A 46 17.82 14.47 -7.34
N LEU A 47 18.59 14.94 -8.32
CA LEU A 47 19.98 14.48 -8.53
C LEU A 47 20.89 14.86 -7.36
N GLY A 48 20.78 16.08 -6.84
CA GLY A 48 21.57 16.52 -5.68
C GLY A 48 21.16 15.84 -4.37
N ALA A 49 19.86 15.57 -4.18
CA ALA A 49 19.34 14.93 -2.98
C ALA A 49 19.63 13.42 -2.93
N LEU A 50 19.63 12.73 -4.08
CA LEU A 50 19.93 11.30 -4.16
C LEU A 50 21.43 10.99 -4.10
N TYR A 51 22.27 11.83 -4.73
CA TYR A 51 23.70 11.57 -4.90
C TYR A 51 24.53 12.69 -4.25
N TRP A 52 24.89 12.48 -2.98
CA TRP A 52 25.71 13.38 -2.19
C TRP A 52 27.20 13.07 -2.39
N GLU A 53 27.94 14.02 -2.95
CA GLU A 53 29.37 13.85 -3.28
C GLU A 53 30.29 14.65 -2.36
N ASN A 54 29.74 15.66 -1.68
CA ASN A 54 30.52 16.61 -0.88
C ASN A 54 29.93 16.76 0.51
N TRP A 55 30.82 16.89 1.49
CA TRP A 55 30.48 17.37 2.82
C TRP A 55 30.15 18.87 2.80
N TYR A 56 29.56 19.37 3.89
CA TYR A 56 29.24 20.81 4.05
C TYR A 56 30.45 21.74 3.93
N ASN A 57 31.67 21.22 4.06
CA ASN A 57 32.93 21.96 3.88
C ASN A 57 33.53 21.79 2.46
N ASN A 58 32.75 21.28 1.49
CA ASN A 58 33.16 20.98 0.11
C ASN A 58 34.28 19.94 -0.04
N GLN A 59 34.58 19.14 1.00
CA GLN A 59 35.44 17.97 0.84
C GLN A 59 34.63 16.82 0.23
N SER A 60 35.24 16.08 -0.69
CA SER A 60 34.59 14.92 -1.32
C SER A 60 34.33 13.82 -0.29
N THR A 61 33.16 13.21 -0.35
CA THR A 61 32.85 11.95 0.35
C THR A 61 33.66 10.80 -0.26
N LEU A 62 33.75 9.65 0.43
CA LEU A 62 34.32 8.47 -0.21
C LEU A 62 33.44 8.08 -1.41
N ALA A 63 34.05 7.65 -2.51
CA ALA A 63 33.34 7.27 -3.74
C ALA A 63 32.29 6.16 -3.52
N ASP A 64 32.47 5.31 -2.50
CA ASP A 64 31.53 4.25 -2.11
C ASP A 64 30.44 4.72 -1.13
N ASP A 65 30.51 5.96 -0.66
CA ASP A 65 29.63 6.50 0.36
C ASP A 65 28.35 7.07 -0.27
N ARG A 66 27.36 6.20 -0.44
CA ARG A 66 26.08 6.50 -1.11
C ARG A 66 25.01 6.94 -0.12
N ASN A 67 25.40 7.79 0.82
CA ASN A 67 24.51 8.18 1.92
C ASN A 67 23.83 9.52 1.63
N ILE A 68 22.52 9.52 1.78
CA ILE A 68 21.67 10.71 1.79
C ILE A 68 21.68 11.27 3.22
N LEU A 69 21.94 12.57 3.35
CA LEU A 69 22.05 13.25 4.64
C LEU A 69 23.03 12.53 5.59
N TYR A 70 24.17 12.10 5.04
CA TYR A 70 25.30 11.45 5.71
C TYR A 70 25.05 10.04 6.27
N GLU A 71 23.86 9.74 6.81
CA GLU A 71 23.60 8.51 7.58
C GLU A 71 22.66 7.53 6.87
N ASN A 72 21.96 7.97 5.82
CA ASN A 72 20.92 7.16 5.18
C ASN A 72 21.42 6.59 3.87
N ARG A 73 21.83 5.32 3.88
CA ARG A 73 22.38 4.64 2.70
C ARG A 73 21.31 4.38 1.66
N LEU A 74 21.51 4.87 0.44
CA LEU A 74 20.66 4.54 -0.70
C LEU A 74 20.85 3.07 -1.09
N LEU A 75 19.76 2.30 -1.12
CA LEU A 75 19.78 0.90 -1.50
C LEU A 75 19.39 0.71 -2.96
N GLY A 76 20.18 -0.08 -3.69
CA GLY A 76 19.94 -0.36 -5.10
C GLY A 76 20.14 0.87 -5.98
N SER A 77 19.46 0.91 -7.11
CA SER A 77 19.42 2.07 -8.01
C SER A 77 18.00 2.65 -7.99
N PRO A 78 17.82 3.98 -7.93
CA PRO A 78 16.52 4.61 -8.12
C PRO A 78 15.95 4.25 -9.49
N ARG A 79 14.67 3.92 -9.53
CA ARG A 79 13.96 3.54 -10.75
C ARG A 79 12.93 4.59 -11.09
N ILE A 80 12.97 5.09 -12.33
CA ILE A 80 11.90 5.89 -12.90
C ILE A 80 11.04 5.00 -13.81
N ARG A 81 9.72 5.11 -13.71
CA ARG A 81 8.77 4.32 -14.50
C ARG A 81 7.65 5.18 -15.04
N GLN A 82 7.19 4.91 -16.26
CA GLN A 82 6.17 5.69 -16.93
C GLN A 82 5.05 4.80 -17.47
N LEU A 83 3.83 5.33 -17.44
CA LEU A 83 2.68 4.81 -18.16
C LEU A 83 2.19 5.79 -19.22
N ARG A 84 1.80 5.22 -20.37
CA ARG A 84 1.37 5.95 -21.56
C ARG A 84 0.05 5.38 -22.08
N VAL A 85 -0.68 6.22 -22.80
CA VAL A 85 -1.97 5.88 -23.40
C VAL A 85 -1.87 5.97 -24.92
N ARG A 86 -2.62 5.13 -25.63
CA ARG A 86 -2.65 5.12 -27.10
C ARG A 86 -3.24 6.40 -27.69
N ASN A 87 -2.81 6.76 -28.90
CA ASN A 87 -3.27 7.94 -29.63
C ASN A 87 -4.72 7.85 -30.15
N ASP A 88 -5.31 6.67 -30.18
CA ASP A 88 -6.69 6.43 -30.63
C ASP A 88 -7.69 6.31 -29.47
N SER A 89 -7.28 6.71 -28.27
CA SER A 89 -8.04 6.50 -27.04
C SER A 89 -9.28 7.37 -26.90
N CYS A 90 -9.34 8.53 -27.58
CA CYS A 90 -10.52 9.39 -27.54
C CYS A 90 -11.08 9.73 -28.93
N ASN A 91 -12.40 9.96 -28.95
CA ASN A 91 -13.13 10.32 -30.15
C ASN A 91 -13.21 11.85 -30.27
N VAL A 92 -12.51 12.40 -31.26
CA VAL A 92 -12.55 13.84 -31.58
C VAL A 92 -13.84 14.15 -32.34
N HIS A 93 -14.57 15.18 -31.90
CA HIS A 93 -15.78 15.65 -32.57
C HIS A 93 -15.53 15.99 -34.06
N SER A 94 -16.53 15.73 -34.92
CA SER A 94 -16.40 15.84 -36.38
C SER A 94 -15.82 17.19 -36.85
N ASP A 95 -16.24 18.27 -36.20
CA ASP A 95 -15.87 19.64 -36.58
C ASP A 95 -14.39 19.94 -36.34
N PHE A 96 -13.82 19.32 -35.30
CA PHE A 96 -12.41 19.49 -34.92
C PHE A 96 -11.49 18.43 -35.50
N LYS A 97 -12.02 17.43 -36.22
CA LYS A 97 -11.24 16.33 -36.79
C LYS A 97 -10.18 16.79 -37.80
N LYS A 98 -10.38 17.96 -38.43
CA LYS A 98 -9.37 18.57 -39.32
C LYS A 98 -8.21 19.23 -38.56
N ALA A 99 -8.47 19.76 -37.35
CA ALA A 99 -7.49 20.49 -36.56
C ALA A 99 -6.75 19.59 -35.55
N ILE A 100 -7.43 18.57 -35.03
CA ILE A 100 -6.92 17.68 -33.98
C ILE A 100 -6.76 16.28 -34.58
N THR A 101 -5.51 15.92 -34.90
CA THR A 101 -5.14 14.62 -35.48
C THR A 101 -4.80 13.56 -34.42
N GLN A 102 -4.51 13.99 -33.19
CA GLN A 102 -4.06 13.13 -32.09
C GLN A 102 -4.84 13.42 -30.82
N CYS A 103 -5.29 12.36 -30.14
CA CYS A 103 -6.15 12.45 -28.97
C CYS A 103 -5.69 11.44 -27.91
N PHE A 104 -5.56 11.89 -26.66
CA PHE A 104 -5.21 11.02 -25.54
C PHE A 104 -6.24 11.16 -24.43
N ASP A 105 -6.97 10.10 -24.13
CA ASP A 105 -7.95 10.05 -23.04
C ASP A 105 -7.26 9.83 -21.68
N SER A 106 -8.04 9.86 -20.61
CA SER A 106 -7.69 9.42 -19.26
C SER A 106 -7.15 7.98 -19.24
N TYR A 107 -6.32 7.67 -18.25
CA TYR A 107 -5.73 6.35 -18.13
C TYR A 107 -6.80 5.29 -17.83
N SER A 108 -6.80 4.23 -18.64
CA SER A 108 -7.54 3.00 -18.42
C SER A 108 -6.68 1.83 -18.89
N PRO A 109 -6.73 0.65 -18.22
CA PRO A 109 -6.01 -0.54 -18.67
C PRO A 109 -6.29 -0.95 -20.12
N HIS A 110 -7.45 -0.57 -20.66
CA HIS A 110 -7.84 -0.85 -22.05
C HIS A 110 -7.10 0.04 -23.07
N PHE A 111 -6.81 1.29 -22.69
CA PHE A 111 -6.14 2.28 -23.53
C PHE A 111 -4.63 2.39 -23.27
N GLU A 112 -4.09 1.52 -22.42
CA GLU A 112 -2.65 1.48 -22.14
C GLU A 112 -1.85 1.16 -23.40
N GLU A 113 -0.83 1.98 -23.68
CA GLU A 113 0.10 1.79 -24.79
C GLU A 113 1.10 0.68 -24.43
N LYS A 114 1.23 -0.30 -25.33
CA LYS A 114 2.09 -1.48 -25.13
C LYS A 114 3.18 -1.60 -26.20
N GLY A 115 3.17 -0.75 -27.23
CA GLY A 115 4.20 -0.74 -28.27
C GLY A 115 5.48 -0.03 -27.81
N PRO A 116 6.62 -0.24 -28.47
CA PRO A 116 7.81 0.59 -28.25
C PRO A 116 7.57 2.03 -28.76
N PHE A 117 8.23 3.01 -28.15
CA PHE A 117 8.17 4.41 -28.58
C PHE A 117 9.54 5.09 -28.57
N GLY A 118 9.65 6.27 -29.18
CA GLY A 118 10.88 7.06 -29.19
C GLY A 118 12.04 6.33 -29.85
N LEU A 119 13.17 6.20 -29.14
CA LEU A 119 14.39 5.55 -29.63
C LEU A 119 14.26 4.04 -29.84
N MET A 120 13.20 3.41 -29.31
CA MET A 120 12.94 1.96 -29.38
C MET A 120 14.07 1.07 -28.85
N ASN A 121 15.08 1.64 -28.19
CA ASN A 121 16.26 0.96 -27.71
C ASN A 121 16.37 1.12 -26.20
N GLY A 122 16.47 0.02 -25.45
CA GLY A 122 16.54 0.03 -23.98
C GLY A 122 15.18 -0.08 -23.29
N SER A 123 15.22 -0.31 -21.97
CA SER A 123 14.03 -0.54 -21.13
C SER A 123 13.13 0.69 -20.97
N ALA A 124 13.70 1.89 -21.17
CA ALA A 124 12.97 3.15 -21.08
C ALA A 124 11.99 3.35 -22.25
N TRP A 125 12.20 2.63 -23.35
CA TRP A 125 11.48 2.82 -24.62
C TRP A 125 10.70 1.57 -25.05
N THR A 126 10.87 0.47 -24.33
CA THR A 126 10.19 -0.82 -24.55
C THR A 126 9.23 -1.12 -23.40
N TYR A 127 8.05 -1.65 -23.74
CA TYR A 127 7.01 -1.92 -22.75
C TYR A 127 7.29 -3.22 -22.01
N HIS A 128 7.16 -3.17 -20.69
CA HIS A 128 7.29 -4.34 -19.82
C HIS A 128 6.01 -4.64 -19.08
N THR A 129 5.66 -5.92 -19.00
CA THR A 129 4.45 -6.37 -18.30
C THR A 129 4.63 -6.33 -16.78
N GLU A 130 3.52 -6.24 -16.04
CA GLU A 130 3.53 -6.24 -14.56
C GLU A 130 4.29 -7.45 -13.98
N LYS A 131 4.18 -8.62 -14.62
CA LYS A 131 4.86 -9.86 -14.21
C LYS A 131 6.38 -9.77 -14.39
N GLU A 132 6.85 -9.18 -15.48
CA GLU A 132 8.28 -8.98 -15.73
C GLU A 132 8.89 -8.01 -14.73
N LEU A 133 8.20 -6.90 -14.46
CA LEU A 133 8.65 -5.89 -13.50
C LEU A 133 8.49 -6.30 -12.04
N ARG A 134 7.72 -7.37 -11.78
CA ARG A 134 7.20 -7.73 -10.44
C ARG A 134 6.56 -6.51 -9.75
N GLY A 135 5.95 -5.65 -10.57
CA GLY A 135 5.24 -4.47 -10.12
C GLY A 135 3.89 -4.86 -9.51
N ALA A 136 3.31 -3.95 -8.74
CA ALA A 136 1.94 -4.07 -8.26
C ALA A 136 1.17 -2.80 -8.65
N ASN A 137 -0.14 -2.96 -8.83
CA ASN A 137 -1.02 -1.83 -9.10
C ASN A 137 -0.89 -0.74 -8.03
N HIS A 138 -0.84 0.51 -8.48
CA HIS A 138 -0.76 1.67 -7.63
C HIS A 138 -2.08 2.45 -7.68
N TRP A 139 -2.66 2.72 -6.52
CA TRP A 139 -3.82 3.60 -6.41
C TRP A 139 -3.34 5.06 -6.35
N GLY A 140 -3.53 5.79 -7.44
CA GLY A 140 -3.19 7.22 -7.54
C GLY A 140 -4.31 8.14 -7.06
N LEU A 141 -4.15 9.44 -7.28
CA LEU A 141 -5.18 10.43 -6.98
C LEU A 141 -6.27 10.46 -8.07
N LEU A 142 -5.88 10.37 -9.35
CA LEU A 142 -6.79 10.43 -10.49
C LEU A 142 -7.30 9.05 -10.91
N SER A 143 -6.43 8.05 -10.94
CA SER A 143 -6.76 6.71 -11.42
C SER A 143 -5.90 5.64 -10.74
N SER A 144 -6.30 4.38 -10.90
CA SER A 144 -5.48 3.23 -10.52
C SER A 144 -4.60 2.82 -11.69
N TYR A 145 -3.29 2.78 -11.46
CA TYR A 145 -2.26 2.53 -12.46
C TYR A 145 -1.72 1.11 -12.35
N SER A 146 -1.50 0.45 -13.49
CA SER A 146 -0.91 -0.88 -13.50
C SER A 146 0.55 -0.86 -13.02
N GLY A 147 1.03 -2.02 -12.55
CA GLY A 147 2.45 -2.22 -12.22
C GLY A 147 3.37 -2.35 -13.45
N ALA A 148 2.81 -2.23 -14.66
CA ALA A 148 3.51 -2.33 -15.94
C ALA A 148 4.11 -0.99 -16.39
N GLY A 149 4.70 -0.96 -17.58
CA GLY A 149 5.09 0.26 -18.27
C GLY A 149 6.54 0.27 -18.74
N TYR A 150 7.03 1.46 -19.00
CA TYR A 150 8.40 1.72 -19.45
C TYR A 150 9.24 2.18 -18.26
N TYR A 151 10.47 1.69 -18.11
CA TYR A 151 11.27 2.04 -16.94
C TYR A 151 12.74 2.24 -17.26
N ALA A 152 13.38 3.14 -16.53
CA ALA A 152 14.81 3.35 -16.56
C ALA A 152 15.37 3.28 -15.14
N ASP A 153 16.50 2.60 -14.98
CA ASP A 153 17.26 2.59 -13.73
C ASP A 153 18.34 3.68 -13.83
N LEU A 154 18.38 4.60 -12.86
CA LEU A 154 19.25 5.80 -12.92
C LEU A 154 20.74 5.49 -12.65
N GLY A 155 21.06 4.27 -12.24
CA GLY A 155 22.40 3.87 -11.85
C GLY A 155 22.77 4.26 -10.41
N ILE A 156 24.06 4.14 -10.12
CA ILE A 156 24.67 4.25 -8.79
C ILE A 156 25.36 5.60 -8.59
N THR A 157 25.91 6.16 -9.67
CA THR A 157 26.69 7.40 -9.71
C THR A 157 25.83 8.55 -10.22
N LYS A 158 26.13 9.77 -9.79
CA LYS A 158 25.39 10.96 -10.19
C LYS A 158 25.53 11.25 -11.68
N GLU A 159 26.71 10.99 -12.25
CA GLU A 159 27.01 11.22 -13.67
C GLU A 159 26.13 10.34 -14.55
N ALA A 160 26.06 9.04 -14.24
CA ALA A 160 25.18 8.10 -14.94
C ALA A 160 23.70 8.50 -14.83
N ALA A 161 23.25 8.92 -13.64
CA ALA A 161 21.88 9.38 -13.43
C ALA A 161 21.58 10.66 -14.22
N THR A 162 22.54 11.60 -14.26
CA THR A 162 22.43 12.84 -15.02
C THR A 162 22.36 12.55 -16.50
N GLN A 163 23.26 11.70 -17.02
CA GLN A 163 23.26 11.29 -18.42
C GLN A 163 21.96 10.61 -18.83
N ALA A 164 21.46 9.68 -18.01
CA ALA A 164 20.18 9.02 -18.24
C ALA A 164 19.03 10.03 -18.29
N MET A 165 18.94 10.95 -17.33
CA MET A 165 17.87 11.96 -17.30
C MET A 165 17.98 12.96 -18.47
N THR A 166 19.17 13.34 -18.88
CA THR A 166 19.39 14.20 -20.06
C THR A 166 18.93 13.50 -21.34
N GLU A 167 19.26 12.21 -21.53
CA GLU A 167 18.78 11.43 -22.67
C GLU A 167 17.24 11.38 -22.72
N LEU A 168 16.60 11.12 -21.56
CA LEU A 168 15.14 11.07 -21.47
C LEU A 168 14.50 12.44 -21.77
N LYS A 169 15.14 13.54 -21.35
CA LYS A 169 14.67 14.91 -21.60
C LYS A 169 14.77 15.27 -23.09
N GLU A 170 15.94 15.04 -23.70
CA GLU A 170 16.21 15.37 -25.10
C GLU A 170 15.30 14.61 -26.07
N ASN A 171 14.96 13.36 -25.73
CA ASN A 171 14.12 12.50 -26.57
C ASN A 171 12.61 12.57 -26.23
N LEU A 172 12.17 13.59 -25.47
CA LEU A 172 10.76 13.81 -25.10
C LEU A 172 10.10 12.56 -24.49
N TRP A 173 10.79 11.91 -23.55
CA TRP A 173 10.27 10.71 -22.88
C TRP A 173 8.93 11.01 -22.22
N ILE A 174 8.79 12.16 -21.55
CA ILE A 174 7.51 12.69 -21.08
C ILE A 174 6.88 13.55 -22.19
N GLY A 175 5.77 13.07 -22.74
CA GLY A 175 4.97 13.78 -23.74
C GLY A 175 3.47 13.76 -23.45
N ARG A 176 2.66 14.21 -24.41
CA ARG A 176 1.18 14.33 -24.31
C ARG A 176 0.45 13.03 -23.95
N ALA A 177 1.02 11.89 -24.34
CA ALA A 177 0.47 10.55 -24.08
C ALA A 177 0.73 10.04 -22.66
N THR A 178 1.62 10.70 -21.91
CA THR A 178 2.01 10.29 -20.55
C THR A 178 0.84 10.50 -19.59
N ARG A 179 0.63 9.55 -18.69
CA ARG A 179 -0.40 9.68 -17.63
C ARG A 179 0.16 9.60 -16.24
N ALA A 180 1.19 8.79 -16.02
CA ALA A 180 1.85 8.72 -14.73
C ALA A 180 3.34 8.48 -14.90
N VAL A 181 4.14 9.14 -14.08
CA VAL A 181 5.58 8.89 -13.89
C VAL A 181 5.81 8.60 -12.42
N PHE A 182 6.52 7.52 -12.12
CA PHE A 182 6.85 7.06 -10.78
C PHE A 182 8.36 7.16 -10.60
N LEU A 183 8.80 7.67 -9.45
CA LEU A 183 10.16 7.59 -8.98
C LEU A 183 10.18 6.76 -7.70
N ASP A 184 10.77 5.58 -7.78
CA ASP A 184 10.81 4.60 -6.70
C ASP A 184 12.26 4.38 -6.26
N PHE A 185 12.52 4.56 -4.97
CA PHE A 185 13.80 4.24 -4.37
C PHE A 185 13.65 3.93 -2.87
N THR A 186 14.66 3.25 -2.32
CA THR A 186 14.65 2.83 -0.92
C THR A 186 15.93 3.25 -0.24
N VAL A 187 15.81 3.76 0.98
CA VAL A 187 16.93 4.22 1.78
C VAL A 187 16.96 3.45 3.10
N TYR A 188 18.14 3.09 3.58
CA TYR A 188 18.32 2.39 4.84
C TYR A 188 19.20 3.20 5.80
N ASN A 189 18.71 3.42 7.01
CA ASN A 189 19.47 4.05 8.07
C ASN A 189 20.03 2.97 9.01
N ALA A 190 21.36 2.87 9.07
CA ALA A 190 22.04 1.85 9.88
C ALA A 190 21.98 2.14 11.38
N ASN A 191 21.96 3.42 11.79
CA ASN A 191 21.99 3.82 13.21
C ASN A 191 20.72 3.39 13.96
N VAL A 192 19.57 3.49 13.29
CA VAL A 192 18.26 3.12 13.87
C VAL A 192 17.68 1.83 13.28
N ASN A 193 18.36 1.21 12.31
CA ASN A 193 17.93 0.01 11.60
C ASN A 193 16.49 0.15 11.05
N LEU A 194 16.29 1.19 10.23
CA LEU A 194 15.01 1.51 9.59
C LEU A 194 15.19 1.65 8.09
N PHE A 195 14.22 1.11 7.35
CA PHE A 195 14.10 1.27 5.91
C PHE A 195 13.05 2.34 5.62
N CYS A 196 13.36 3.29 4.74
CA CYS A 196 12.41 4.25 4.21
C CYS A 196 12.18 3.95 2.73
N VAL A 197 10.97 3.52 2.38
CA VAL A 197 10.55 3.29 1.00
C VAL A 197 9.89 4.57 0.51
N ILE A 198 10.43 5.15 -0.56
CA ILE A 198 10.00 6.42 -1.11
C ILE A 198 9.46 6.18 -2.51
N LYS A 199 8.23 6.65 -2.74
CA LYS A 199 7.54 6.61 -4.01
C LYS A 199 6.99 8.00 -4.29
N LEU A 200 7.54 8.67 -5.29
CA LEU A 200 6.99 9.92 -5.82
C LEU A 200 6.23 9.61 -7.10
N VAL A 201 5.03 10.16 -7.25
CA VAL A 201 4.15 9.89 -8.39
C VAL A 201 3.71 11.22 -8.99
N PHE A 202 3.96 11.37 -10.27
CA PHE A 202 3.61 12.55 -11.06
C PHE A 202 2.51 12.14 -12.03
N GLU A 203 1.29 12.61 -11.78
CA GLU A 203 0.13 12.29 -12.61
C GLU A 203 -0.15 13.43 -13.60
N PHE A 204 -0.36 13.08 -14.86
CA PHE A 204 -0.61 14.02 -15.95
C PHE A 204 -2.05 13.80 -16.43
N PRO A 205 -3.03 14.60 -15.97
CA PRO A 205 -4.42 14.44 -16.40
C PRO A 205 -4.57 14.72 -17.91
N ALA A 206 -5.62 14.16 -18.51
CA ALA A 206 -5.92 14.39 -19.94
C ALA A 206 -6.21 15.87 -20.26
N THR A 207 -6.55 16.67 -19.26
CA THR A 207 -6.73 18.14 -19.36
C THR A 207 -5.42 18.91 -19.50
N GLY A 208 -4.26 18.27 -19.29
CA GLY A 208 -2.96 18.92 -19.20
C GLY A 208 -2.61 19.36 -17.78
N GLY A 209 -1.35 19.76 -17.59
CA GLY A 209 -0.75 20.01 -16.28
C GLY A 209 -0.18 18.73 -15.64
N MET A 210 0.28 18.87 -14.41
CA MET A 210 0.89 17.81 -13.59
C MET A 210 0.36 17.92 -12.16
N ILE A 211 0.10 16.78 -11.53
CA ILE A 211 -0.28 16.69 -10.13
C ILE A 211 0.71 15.74 -9.43
N PRO A 212 1.59 16.27 -8.56
CA PRO A 212 2.51 15.46 -7.79
C PRO A 212 1.79 14.84 -6.58
N SER A 213 2.13 13.59 -6.27
CA SER A 213 1.74 12.89 -5.05
C SER A 213 2.91 12.05 -4.55
N TRP A 214 2.89 11.67 -3.28
CA TRP A 214 4.05 11.05 -2.65
C TRP A 214 3.65 10.06 -1.55
N SER A 215 4.50 9.06 -1.34
CA SER A 215 4.39 8.10 -0.26
C SER A 215 5.77 7.84 0.34
N PHE A 216 5.95 8.27 1.58
CA PHE A 216 7.13 7.97 2.40
C PHE A 216 6.71 6.93 3.45
N ARG A 217 7.30 5.74 3.39
CA ARG A 217 6.96 4.64 4.30
C ARG A 217 8.20 4.15 5.03
N THR A 218 8.30 4.52 6.30
CA THR A 218 9.38 4.04 7.18
C THR A 218 8.95 2.75 7.87
N VAL A 219 9.75 1.69 7.74
CA VAL A 219 9.47 0.34 8.24
C VAL A 219 10.73 -0.32 8.83
N LYS A 220 10.57 -1.13 9.87
CA LYS A 220 11.65 -1.96 10.43
C LYS A 220 11.57 -3.38 9.84
N LEU A 221 12.28 -3.63 8.73
CA LEU A 221 12.28 -4.95 8.06
C LEU A 221 13.13 -5.97 8.82
N LEU A 222 14.30 -5.56 9.33
CA LEU A 222 15.18 -6.40 10.14
C LEU A 222 14.75 -6.32 11.60
N ARG A 223 13.86 -7.24 12.00
CA ARG A 223 13.21 -7.17 13.32
C ARG A 223 14.07 -7.67 14.47
N TYR A 224 15.00 -8.60 14.25
CA TYR A 224 15.71 -9.31 15.31
C TYR A 224 17.21 -9.01 15.27
N VAL A 225 17.60 -7.82 15.75
CA VAL A 225 19.01 -7.41 15.77
C VAL A 225 19.48 -7.15 17.19
N SER A 226 18.74 -6.37 17.97
CA SER A 226 19.13 -6.01 19.33
C SER A 226 18.62 -7.02 20.37
N VAL A 227 19.26 -7.08 21.54
CA VAL A 227 18.79 -7.86 22.70
C VAL A 227 17.36 -7.48 23.09
N THR A 228 16.99 -6.20 22.96
CA THR A 228 15.61 -5.74 23.20
C THR A 228 14.62 -6.30 22.19
N ASP A 229 15.05 -6.57 20.96
CA ASP A 229 14.20 -7.20 19.94
C ASP A 229 13.93 -8.67 20.26
N TYR A 230 14.92 -9.40 20.82
CA TYR A 230 14.72 -10.76 21.29
C TYR A 230 13.81 -10.83 22.51
N LEU A 231 13.85 -9.84 23.41
CA LEU A 231 12.87 -9.72 24.49
C LEU A 231 11.46 -9.55 23.93
N ILE A 232 11.29 -8.70 22.92
CA ILE A 232 10.00 -8.52 22.23
C ILE A 232 9.53 -9.82 21.60
N MET A 233 10.42 -10.61 20.98
CA MET A 233 10.08 -11.94 20.44
C MET A 233 9.53 -12.87 21.53
N GLY A 234 10.16 -12.91 22.71
CA GLY A 234 9.66 -13.68 23.85
C GLY A 234 8.26 -13.24 24.28
N CYS A 235 8.01 -11.93 24.34
CA CYS A 235 6.68 -11.39 24.62
C CYS A 235 5.66 -11.73 23.52
N GLU A 236 6.04 -11.68 22.24
CA GLU A 236 5.17 -12.07 21.10
C GLU A 236 4.78 -13.55 21.20
N PHE A 237 5.70 -14.42 21.62
CA PHE A 237 5.43 -15.84 21.81
C PHE A 237 4.47 -16.10 22.98
N ILE A 238 4.72 -15.48 24.15
CA ILE A 238 3.83 -15.57 25.32
C ILE A 238 2.43 -15.06 24.98
N PHE A 239 2.34 -13.93 24.27
CA PHE A 239 1.07 -13.37 23.82
C PHE A 239 0.32 -14.30 22.86
N THR A 240 1.03 -14.97 21.96
CA THR A 240 0.45 -15.97 21.06
C THR A 240 -0.11 -17.17 21.83
N LEU A 241 0.63 -17.68 22.82
CA LEU A 241 0.16 -18.77 23.69
C LEU A 241 -1.08 -18.35 24.50
N PHE A 242 -1.10 -17.12 25.03
CA PHE A 242 -2.24 -16.58 25.74
C PHE A 242 -3.48 -16.51 24.84
N ILE A 243 -3.35 -16.03 23.60
CA ILE A 243 -4.46 -16.03 22.63
C ILE A 243 -4.95 -17.45 22.35
N LEU A 244 -4.04 -18.41 22.11
CA LEU A 244 -4.42 -19.79 21.83
C LEU A 244 -5.16 -20.43 23.01
N TYR A 245 -4.73 -20.17 24.24
CA TYR A 245 -5.42 -20.65 25.44
C TYR A 245 -6.88 -20.20 25.48
N TYR A 246 -7.16 -18.91 25.31
CA TYR A 246 -8.54 -18.40 25.31
C TYR A 246 -9.36 -18.93 24.12
N ILE A 247 -8.75 -19.12 22.95
CA ILE A 247 -9.46 -19.71 21.81
C ILE A 247 -9.91 -21.14 22.16
N VAL A 248 -9.06 -21.94 22.78
CA VAL A 248 -9.41 -23.31 23.19
C VAL A 248 -10.49 -23.30 24.27
N GLU A 249 -10.38 -22.44 25.27
CA GLU A 249 -11.37 -22.29 26.35
C GLU A 249 -12.76 -21.98 25.77
N GLU A 250 -12.87 -20.99 24.89
CA GLU A 250 -14.15 -20.60 24.27
C GLU A 250 -14.73 -21.71 23.38
N VAL A 251 -13.89 -22.43 22.63
CA VAL A 251 -14.33 -23.55 21.79
C VAL A 251 -14.86 -24.71 22.65
N LEU A 252 -14.21 -25.02 23.77
CA LEU A 252 -14.66 -26.07 24.68
C LEU A 252 -16.01 -25.70 25.33
N GLU A 253 -16.17 -24.46 25.79
CA GLU A 253 -17.45 -23.97 26.33
C GLU A 253 -18.58 -24.11 25.30
N ILE A 254 -18.38 -23.63 24.07
CA ILE A 254 -19.38 -23.75 23.00
C ILE A 254 -19.69 -25.23 22.69
N SER A 255 -18.67 -26.09 22.66
CA SER A 255 -18.82 -27.53 22.39
C SER A 255 -19.66 -28.23 23.47
N THR A 256 -19.39 -27.98 24.75
CA THR A 256 -20.14 -28.59 25.87
C THR A 256 -21.62 -28.22 25.84
N VAL A 257 -21.95 -26.96 25.55
CA VAL A 257 -23.33 -26.48 25.38
C VAL A 257 -24.02 -27.18 24.21
N CYS A 258 -23.32 -27.35 23.08
CA CYS A 258 -23.83 -28.09 21.91
C CYS A 258 -24.13 -29.57 22.21
N ILE A 259 -23.22 -30.25 22.92
CA ILE A 259 -23.40 -31.66 23.31
C ILE A 259 -24.61 -31.80 24.25
N GLY A 260 -24.72 -30.95 25.27
CA GLY A 260 -25.84 -30.96 26.21
C GLY A 260 -27.19 -30.79 25.50
N PHE A 261 -27.28 -29.85 24.56
CA PHE A 261 -28.50 -29.64 23.77
C PHE A 261 -28.82 -30.84 22.86
N SER A 262 -27.80 -31.46 22.23
CA SER A 262 -27.98 -32.64 21.38
C SER A 262 -28.56 -33.83 22.15
N ILE A 263 -28.09 -34.06 23.38
CA ILE A 263 -28.62 -35.11 24.26
C ILE A 263 -30.08 -34.79 24.65
N TYR A 264 -30.36 -33.57 25.11
CA TYR A 264 -31.72 -33.15 25.46
C TYR A 264 -32.70 -33.34 24.30
N ARG A 265 -32.32 -32.91 23.10
CA ARG A 265 -33.11 -33.09 21.87
C ARG A 265 -33.40 -34.56 21.61
N THR A 266 -32.39 -35.42 21.69
CA THR A 266 -32.53 -36.86 21.41
C THR A 266 -33.47 -37.53 22.41
N VAL A 267 -33.34 -37.22 23.71
CA VAL A 267 -34.23 -37.74 24.75
C VAL A 267 -35.67 -37.29 24.53
N MET A 268 -35.88 -36.01 24.21
CA MET A 268 -37.22 -35.45 24.00
C MET A 268 -37.90 -36.04 22.76
N VAL A 269 -37.16 -36.21 21.66
CA VAL A 269 -37.65 -36.86 20.43
C VAL A 269 -38.02 -38.32 20.69
N ASN A 270 -37.17 -39.07 21.40
CA ASN A 270 -37.45 -40.47 21.73
C ASN A 270 -38.71 -40.61 22.61
N LYS A 271 -38.92 -39.70 23.58
CA LYS A 271 -40.15 -39.69 24.40
C LYS A 271 -41.41 -39.40 23.58
N LEU A 272 -41.34 -38.42 22.68
CA LEU A 272 -42.46 -38.09 21.79
C LEU A 272 -42.77 -39.22 20.80
N LEU A 273 -41.75 -39.84 20.22
CA LEU A 273 -41.89 -41.01 19.34
C LEU A 273 -42.47 -42.23 20.08
N ALA A 274 -42.03 -42.50 21.31
CA ALA A 274 -42.57 -43.60 22.11
C ALA A 274 -44.07 -43.42 22.39
N GLY A 275 -44.51 -42.19 22.71
CA GLY A 275 -45.93 -41.89 22.90
C GLY A 275 -46.77 -42.07 21.61
N LEU A 276 -46.22 -41.68 20.46
CA LEU A 276 -46.88 -41.89 19.15
C LEU A 276 -46.99 -43.36 18.75
N LEU A 277 -46.00 -44.18 19.07
CA LEU A 277 -46.02 -45.61 18.77
C LEU A 277 -47.05 -46.37 19.62
N GLU A 278 -47.37 -45.87 20.82
CA GLU A 278 -48.40 -46.42 21.70
C GLU A 278 -49.81 -46.00 21.25
N LYS A 279 -49.96 -44.80 20.65
CA LYS A 279 -51.23 -44.26 20.12
C LYS A 279 -51.05 -43.55 18.77
N PRO A 280 -51.22 -44.27 17.65
CA PRO A 280 -50.91 -43.72 16.32
C PRO A 280 -51.91 -42.65 15.83
N ASP A 281 -53.13 -42.62 16.36
CA ASP A 281 -54.17 -41.66 15.97
C ASP A 281 -54.08 -40.31 16.71
N GLU A 282 -53.11 -40.14 17.62
CA GLU A 282 -52.92 -38.93 18.43
C GLU A 282 -51.87 -37.99 17.80
N PHE A 283 -52.16 -36.69 17.74
CA PHE A 283 -51.25 -35.70 17.16
C PHE A 283 -50.05 -35.42 18.06
N ALA A 284 -48.82 -35.54 17.54
CA ALA A 284 -47.61 -35.07 18.21
C ALA A 284 -47.13 -33.72 17.68
N ASP A 285 -46.89 -32.79 18.58
CA ASP A 285 -46.35 -31.47 18.27
C ASP A 285 -44.81 -31.48 18.14
N PHE A 286 -44.33 -31.83 16.95
CA PHE A 286 -42.92 -31.63 16.56
C PHE A 286 -42.59 -30.16 16.25
N GLY A 287 -43.60 -29.29 16.11
CA GLY A 287 -43.40 -27.86 15.83
C GLY A 287 -42.65 -27.17 16.96
N ARG A 288 -42.98 -27.51 18.21
CA ARG A 288 -42.28 -26.99 19.39
C ARG A 288 -40.80 -27.41 19.45
N LEU A 289 -40.47 -28.64 19.05
CA LEU A 289 -39.08 -29.11 18.95
C LEU A 289 -38.30 -28.34 17.86
N GLY A 290 -38.91 -28.17 16.69
CA GLY A 290 -38.34 -27.39 15.58
C GLY A 290 -38.09 -25.93 15.96
N PHE A 291 -39.01 -25.33 16.73
CA PHE A 291 -38.85 -23.98 17.26
C PHE A 291 -37.62 -23.88 18.18
N TYR A 292 -37.47 -24.76 19.16
CA TYR A 292 -36.31 -24.74 20.07
C TYR A 292 -34.98 -25.02 19.36
N GLN A 293 -34.94 -25.89 18.36
CA GLN A 293 -33.74 -26.12 17.54
C GLN A 293 -33.35 -24.86 16.76
N THR A 294 -34.33 -24.14 16.21
CA THR A 294 -34.08 -22.88 15.49
C THR A 294 -33.55 -21.80 16.43
N GLN A 295 -34.14 -21.65 17.61
CA GLN A 295 -33.66 -20.70 18.63
C GLN A 295 -32.25 -21.06 19.12
N PHE A 296 -31.95 -22.35 19.32
CA PHE A 296 -30.61 -22.81 19.70
C PHE A 296 -29.58 -22.49 18.61
N ASN A 297 -29.89 -22.76 17.33
CA ASN A 297 -29.00 -22.42 16.22
C ASN A 297 -28.74 -20.91 16.14
N ASN A 298 -29.77 -20.09 16.34
CA ASN A 298 -29.62 -18.63 16.39
C ASN A 298 -28.75 -18.18 17.58
N ALA A 299 -28.93 -18.79 18.75
CA ALA A 299 -28.13 -18.50 19.94
C ALA A 299 -26.66 -18.88 19.77
N VAL A 300 -26.38 -20.05 19.19
CA VAL A 300 -25.00 -20.48 18.87
C VAL A 300 -24.38 -19.55 17.82
N ALA A 301 -25.12 -19.15 16.79
CA ALA A 301 -24.62 -18.20 15.80
C ALA A 301 -24.25 -16.84 16.43
N LEU A 302 -25.08 -16.34 17.34
CA LEU A 302 -24.79 -15.13 18.12
C LEU A 302 -23.58 -15.32 19.05
N ALA A 303 -23.47 -16.46 19.73
CA ALA A 303 -22.34 -16.75 20.62
C ALA A 303 -21.02 -16.80 19.84
N VAL A 304 -20.99 -17.45 18.68
CA VAL A 304 -19.81 -17.48 17.78
C VAL A 304 -19.47 -16.08 17.29
N PHE A 305 -20.49 -15.27 16.95
CA PHE A 305 -20.28 -13.88 16.55
C PHE A 305 -19.66 -13.04 17.68
N PHE A 306 -20.16 -13.16 18.91
CA PHE A 306 -19.59 -12.45 20.06
C PHE A 306 -18.19 -12.96 20.47
N ALA A 307 -17.93 -14.26 20.35
CA ALA A 307 -16.59 -14.84 20.53
C ALA A 307 -15.58 -14.23 19.53
N TRP A 308 -16.01 -14.07 18.27
CA TRP A 308 -15.23 -13.34 17.26
C TRP A 308 -15.03 -11.86 17.59
N ILE A 309 -16.02 -11.19 18.17
CA ILE A 309 -15.84 -9.81 18.66
C ILE A 309 -14.83 -9.74 19.80
N LYS A 310 -14.88 -10.71 20.73
CA LYS A 310 -13.94 -10.81 21.85
C LYS A 310 -12.51 -10.99 21.36
N PHE A 311 -12.30 -11.71 20.24
CA PHE A 311 -11.00 -11.79 19.58
C PHE A 311 -10.42 -10.42 19.18
N PHE A 312 -11.23 -9.47 18.71
CA PHE A 312 -10.76 -8.10 18.45
C PHE A 312 -10.28 -7.38 19.71
N LYS A 313 -10.86 -7.67 20.89
CA LYS A 313 -10.37 -7.14 22.16
C LYS A 313 -8.95 -7.63 22.47
N TYR A 314 -8.64 -8.89 22.17
CA TYR A 314 -7.29 -9.43 22.37
C TYR A 314 -6.29 -8.89 21.33
N ILE A 315 -6.72 -8.71 20.07
CA ILE A 315 -5.89 -8.09 19.02
C ILE A 315 -5.63 -6.60 19.28
N SER A 316 -6.48 -5.92 20.06
CA SER A 316 -6.34 -4.49 20.36
C SER A 316 -5.06 -4.11 21.13
N PHE A 317 -4.24 -5.09 21.54
CA PHE A 317 -2.88 -4.86 22.04
C PHE A 317 -1.96 -4.19 21.00
N ASN A 318 -2.23 -4.36 19.71
CA ASN A 318 -1.52 -3.63 18.66
C ASN A 318 -1.99 -2.16 18.62
N LYS A 319 -1.06 -1.21 18.79
CA LYS A 319 -1.32 0.25 18.78
C LYS A 319 -2.17 0.72 17.60
N THR A 320 -1.98 0.14 16.41
CA THR A 320 -2.77 0.49 15.21
C THR A 320 -4.23 0.06 15.33
N MET A 321 -4.48 -1.13 15.89
CA MET A 321 -5.82 -1.64 16.18
C MET A 321 -6.46 -0.91 17.37
N THR A 322 -5.67 -0.47 18.35
CA THR A 322 -6.15 0.43 19.42
C THR A 322 -6.59 1.79 18.87
N GLN A 323 -5.83 2.36 17.93
CA GLN A 323 -6.19 3.61 17.25
C GLN A 323 -7.46 3.44 16.40
N LEU A 324 -7.60 2.33 15.68
CA LEU A 324 -8.82 1.99 14.93
C LEU A 324 -10.02 1.81 15.88
N SER A 325 -9.87 1.05 16.96
CA SER A 325 -10.95 0.81 17.93
C SER A 325 -11.39 2.09 18.64
N SER A 326 -10.43 2.94 19.03
CA SER A 326 -10.74 4.23 19.67
C SER A 326 -11.39 5.25 18.72
N THR A 327 -11.01 5.27 17.44
CA THR A 327 -11.67 6.10 16.43
C THR A 327 -13.09 5.60 16.16
N LEU A 328 -13.31 4.29 16.02
CA LEU A 328 -14.63 3.70 15.84
C LEU A 328 -15.55 3.99 17.05
N SER A 329 -15.03 3.85 18.27
CA SER A 329 -15.77 4.15 19.51
C SER A 329 -16.18 5.62 19.60
N ARG A 330 -15.32 6.56 19.18
CA ARG A 330 -15.63 8.00 19.15
C ARG A 330 -16.65 8.38 18.09
N VAL A 331 -16.61 7.74 16.92
CA VAL A 331 -17.60 7.96 15.86
C VAL A 331 -18.97 7.45 16.30
N TRP A 332 -19.02 6.26 16.92
CA TRP A 332 -20.26 5.70 17.46
C TRP A 332 -20.89 6.59 18.52
N GLY A 333 -20.10 7.14 19.44
CA GLY A 333 -20.58 8.09 20.47
C GLY A 333 -21.04 9.46 19.96
N ARG A 334 -20.84 9.76 18.67
CA ARG A 334 -21.41 10.95 18.00
C ARG A 334 -22.65 10.63 17.14
N MET A 335 -22.90 9.35 16.85
CA MET A 335 -24.07 8.89 16.08
C MET A 335 -25.29 8.60 16.96
N LEU A 336 -25.07 8.30 18.24
CA LEU A 336 -26.09 8.29 19.30
C LEU A 336 -26.20 9.70 19.90
#